data_AF-A0A2E5XF99-F1
#
_entry.id   AF-A0A2E5XF99-F1
#
_cell.length_a   1.000
_cell.length_b   1.000
_cell.length_c   1.000
_cell.angle_alpha   90.00
_cell.angle_beta   90.00
_cell.angle_gamma   90.00
#
_symmetry.space_group_name_H-M   'P 1'
#
loop_
_entity.id
_entity.type
_entity.pdbx_description
1 polymer ?
#
loop_
_entity_poly.entity_id
_entity_poly.type
_entity_poly.pdbx_seq_one_letter_code
_entity_poly.pdbx_strand_id
1 'polypeptide(L)'
;MKHRMVLTTGLFLTFSLTALGRAPSAQDLIDEFRDSQLILGKLHSAITAALRREVAGRGDATEMEKALHHFVQTADEHTASFDGLKLGSRPALTDLNEGYIGFLRWRSKEVPRAARAALVTWRSIKGESARRKAMEDELLSAVRREGRWLEELAGLERSAMADAIEGLVGHDASDPPGRHAAWLLLFPGSSVVVALLLWCFLQKRRRGSRVG
;
A
#
# COMPACT_ATOMS: atom_id res chain seq x y z
N MET A 1 -38.39 23.47 15.92
CA MET A 1 -36.96 23.13 16.10
C MET A 1 -36.69 21.83 15.35
N LYS A 2 -35.96 21.89 14.23
CA LYS A 2 -35.74 20.76 13.30
C LYS A 2 -34.43 20.06 13.66
N HIS A 3 -34.50 18.87 14.24
CA HIS A 3 -33.34 17.97 14.34
C HIS A 3 -33.08 17.35 12.96
N ARG A 4 -32.01 17.80 12.29
CA ARG A 4 -31.43 17.08 11.16
C ARG A 4 -30.55 15.96 11.71
N MET A 5 -31.10 14.75 11.66
CA MET A 5 -30.38 13.50 11.82
C MET A 5 -29.48 13.34 10.59
N VAL A 6 -28.17 13.54 10.76
CA VAL A 6 -27.17 13.23 9.73
C VAL A 6 -26.93 11.73 9.81
N LEU A 7 -27.53 10.98 8.88
CA LEU A 7 -27.08 9.63 8.58
C LEU A 7 -25.67 9.72 8.00
N THR A 8 -24.68 9.40 8.83
CA THR A 8 -23.35 8.98 8.37
C THR A 8 -23.51 7.64 7.67
N THR A 9 -23.52 7.67 6.35
CA THR A 9 -23.41 6.50 5.47
C THR A 9 -22.03 5.88 5.68
N GLY A 10 -21.89 5.03 6.70
CA GLY A 10 -20.76 4.11 6.83
C GLY A 10 -20.84 3.13 5.67
N LEU A 11 -20.00 3.32 4.66
CA LEU A 11 -19.83 2.37 3.57
C LEU A 11 -19.13 1.14 4.17
N PHE A 12 -19.92 0.19 4.69
CA PHE A 12 -19.42 -1.12 5.10
C PHE A 12 -18.99 -1.86 3.83
N LEU A 13 -17.71 -1.75 3.47
CA LEU A 13 -17.04 -2.76 2.66
C LEU A 13 -16.95 -4.01 3.53
N THR A 14 -17.95 -4.88 3.42
CA THR A 14 -17.94 -6.24 3.97
C THR A 14 -16.70 -6.97 3.46
N PHE A 15 -15.74 -7.17 4.36
CA PHE A 15 -14.56 -8.01 4.16
C PHE A 15 -15.00 -9.47 4.00
N SER A 16 -14.61 -10.08 2.88
CA SER A 16 -15.11 -11.41 2.44
C SER A 16 -14.57 -12.57 3.29
N LEU A 17 -13.41 -12.40 3.94
CA LEU A 17 -12.77 -13.46 4.73
C LEU A 17 -13.57 -13.92 5.96
N THR A 18 -14.33 -13.02 6.60
CA THR A 18 -15.15 -13.37 7.77
C THR A 18 -16.43 -14.13 7.43
N ALA A 19 -16.85 -14.18 6.16
CA ALA A 19 -18.15 -14.71 5.76
C ALA A 19 -18.18 -16.25 5.61
N LEU A 20 -17.02 -16.93 5.57
CA LEU A 20 -16.96 -18.33 5.13
C LEU A 20 -16.90 -19.39 6.24
N GLY A 21 -16.82 -19.02 7.53
CA GLY A 21 -16.79 -19.98 8.65
C GLY A 21 -15.64 -21.01 8.62
N ARG A 22 -14.74 -20.89 7.65
CA ARG A 22 -13.56 -21.72 7.39
C ARG A 22 -12.31 -20.89 7.70
N ALA A 23 -11.27 -21.55 8.22
CA ALA A 23 -9.96 -20.91 8.39
C ALA A 23 -9.40 -20.46 7.02
N PRO A 24 -8.93 -19.21 6.90
CA PRO A 24 -8.45 -18.68 5.63
C PRO A 24 -7.19 -19.40 5.15
N SER A 25 -7.06 -19.56 3.84
CA SER A 25 -5.85 -20.08 3.20
C SER A 25 -4.82 -18.99 2.97
N ALA A 26 -3.57 -19.37 2.67
CA ALA A 26 -2.53 -18.41 2.30
C ALA A 26 -2.93 -17.59 1.07
N GLN A 27 -3.60 -18.20 0.08
CA GLN A 27 -4.09 -17.51 -1.10
C GLN A 27 -5.17 -16.47 -0.75
N ASP A 28 -6.09 -16.79 0.16
CA ASP A 28 -7.12 -15.84 0.59
C ASP A 28 -6.51 -14.62 1.29
N LEU A 29 -5.47 -14.82 2.10
CA LEU A 29 -4.72 -13.73 2.75
C LEU A 29 -4.01 -12.85 1.72
N ILE A 30 -3.37 -13.47 0.73
CA ILE A 30 -2.66 -12.76 -0.35
C ILE A 30 -3.64 -11.90 -1.16
N ASP A 31 -4.79 -12.46 -1.54
CA ASP A 31 -5.77 -11.75 -2.36
C ASP A 31 -6.40 -10.59 -1.60
N GLU A 32 -6.77 -10.78 -0.33
CA GLU A 32 -7.26 -9.68 0.52
C GLU A 32 -6.20 -8.60 0.72
N PHE A 33 -4.94 -8.99 0.90
CA PHE A 33 -3.86 -8.02 1.05
C PHE A 33 -3.65 -7.22 -0.22
N ARG A 34 -3.76 -7.85 -1.40
CA ARG A 34 -3.71 -7.17 -2.70
C ARG A 34 -4.86 -6.19 -2.87
N ASP A 35 -6.08 -6.55 -2.48
CA ASP A 35 -7.23 -5.64 -2.50
C ASP A 35 -7.01 -4.44 -1.58
N SER A 36 -6.48 -4.68 -0.38
CA SER A 36 -6.07 -3.64 0.56
C SER A 36 -5.03 -2.71 -0.08
N GLN A 37 -4.02 -3.25 -0.78
CA GLN A 37 -3.02 -2.44 -1.50
C GLN A 37 -3.63 -1.61 -2.62
N LEU A 38 -4.58 -2.14 -3.38
CA LEU A 38 -5.25 -1.41 -4.46
C LEU A 38 -6.05 -0.22 -3.90
N ILE A 39 -6.78 -0.42 -2.80
CA ILE A 39 -7.55 0.63 -2.12
C ILE A 39 -6.60 1.71 -1.58
N LEU A 40 -5.59 1.32 -0.80
CA LEU A 40 -4.61 2.23 -0.24
C LEU A 40 -3.78 2.94 -1.32
N GLY A 41 -3.53 2.29 -2.46
CA GLY A 41 -2.87 2.89 -3.62
C GLY A 41 -3.66 4.03 -4.26
N LYS A 42 -4.99 3.89 -4.34
CA LYS A 42 -5.89 4.98 -4.80
C LYS A 42 -5.84 6.17 -3.83
N LEU A 43 -5.92 5.92 -2.53
CA LEU A 43 -5.83 6.96 -1.51
C LEU A 43 -4.45 7.65 -1.50
N HIS A 44 -3.37 6.89 -1.64
CA HIS A 44 -2.02 7.43 -1.80
C HIS A 44 -1.88 8.33 -3.05
N SER A 45 -2.55 7.97 -4.15
CA SER A 45 -2.59 8.79 -5.35
C SER A 45 -3.33 10.12 -5.12
N ALA A 46 -4.40 10.11 -4.31
CA ALA A 46 -5.11 11.33 -3.92
C ALA A 46 -4.24 12.24 -3.04
N ILE A 47 -3.52 11.68 -2.06
CA ILE A 47 -2.54 12.41 -1.23
C ILE A 47 -1.49 13.08 -2.11
N THR A 48 -0.91 12.32 -3.04
CA THR A 48 0.12 12.82 -3.96
C THR A 48 -0.42 13.92 -4.87
N ALA A 49 -1.66 13.79 -5.37
CA ALA A 49 -2.29 14.81 -6.19
C ALA A 49 -2.55 16.10 -5.40
N ALA A 50 -3.03 16.00 -4.16
CA ALA A 50 -3.23 17.14 -3.27
C ALA A 50 -1.90 17.84 -2.96
N LEU A 51 -0.85 17.09 -2.61
CA LEU A 51 0.49 17.62 -2.39
C LEU A 51 1.00 18.36 -3.62
N ARG A 52 0.83 17.81 -4.84
CA ARG A 52 1.25 18.49 -6.08
C ARG A 52 0.48 19.77 -6.34
N ARG A 53 -0.83 19.82 -6.04
CA ARG A 53 -1.64 21.04 -6.20
C ARG A 53 -1.19 22.13 -5.22
N GLU A 54 -0.97 21.76 -3.97
CA GLU A 54 -0.43 22.64 -2.93
C GLU A 54 0.95 23.20 -3.33
N VAL A 55 1.87 22.33 -3.74
CA VAL A 55 3.21 22.68 -4.22
C VAL A 55 3.17 23.63 -5.43
N ALA A 56 2.15 23.49 -6.29
CA ALA A 56 1.93 24.37 -7.43
C ALA A 56 1.21 25.69 -7.09
N GLY A 57 0.86 25.94 -5.83
CA GLY A 57 0.08 27.11 -5.39
C GLY A 57 -1.37 27.09 -5.86
N ARG A 58 -1.91 25.91 -6.21
CA ARG A 58 -3.26 25.70 -6.76
C ARG A 58 -4.14 24.85 -5.83
N GLY A 59 -3.67 24.56 -4.63
CA GLY A 59 -4.35 23.71 -3.65
C GLY A 59 -4.27 24.31 -2.26
N ASP A 60 -4.86 23.58 -1.32
CA ASP A 60 -4.78 23.83 0.12
C ASP A 60 -4.30 22.55 0.81
N ALA A 61 -3.42 22.70 1.80
CA ALA A 61 -2.95 21.63 2.66
C ALA A 61 -4.10 20.87 3.35
N THR A 62 -5.25 21.51 3.56
CA THR A 62 -6.45 20.84 4.10
C THR A 62 -6.92 19.66 3.23
N GLU A 63 -6.80 19.74 1.90
CA GLU A 63 -7.16 18.62 1.02
C GLU A 63 -6.20 17.43 1.21
N MET A 64 -4.91 17.72 1.38
CA MET A 64 -3.89 16.70 1.64
C MET A 64 -4.15 16.04 2.99
N GLU A 65 -4.43 16.81 4.04
CA GLU A 65 -4.71 16.28 5.38
C GLU A 65 -6.00 15.45 5.41
N LYS A 66 -7.05 15.83 4.68
CA LYS A 66 -8.25 15.00 4.51
C LYS A 66 -7.93 13.66 3.84
N ALA A 67 -7.13 13.68 2.77
CA ALA A 67 -6.72 12.46 2.09
C ALA A 67 -5.83 11.56 2.97
N LEU A 68 -4.94 12.17 3.78
CA LEU A 68 -4.11 11.46 4.76
C LEU A 68 -4.96 10.83 5.86
N HIS A 69 -5.95 11.56 6.40
CA HIS A 69 -6.85 11.03 7.42
C HIS A 69 -7.62 9.82 6.91
N HIS A 70 -8.18 9.90 5.71
CA HIS A 70 -8.88 8.78 5.08
C HIS A 70 -7.93 7.59 4.84
N PHE A 71 -6.71 7.85 4.35
CA PHE A 71 -5.70 6.80 4.19
C PHE A 71 -5.37 6.07 5.49
N VAL A 72 -5.14 6.81 6.59
CA VAL A 72 -4.84 6.25 7.91
C VAL A 72 -6.01 5.41 8.41
N GLN A 73 -7.22 5.96 8.37
CA GLN A 73 -8.42 5.26 8.79
C GLN A 73 -8.58 3.93 8.03
N THR A 74 -8.48 3.96 6.70
CA THR A 74 -8.59 2.74 5.89
C THR A 74 -7.46 1.75 6.19
N ALA A 75 -6.22 2.21 6.36
CA ALA A 75 -5.11 1.33 6.72
C ALA A 75 -5.31 0.66 8.09
N ASP A 76 -5.86 1.40 9.06
CA ASP A 76 -6.16 0.88 10.41
C ASP A 76 -7.34 -0.10 10.36
N GLU A 77 -8.36 0.15 9.53
CA GLU A 77 -9.47 -0.79 9.27
C GLU A 77 -8.97 -2.10 8.68
N HIS A 78 -8.15 -2.05 7.61
CA HIS A 78 -7.53 -3.25 7.05
C HIS A 78 -6.65 -3.98 8.07
N THR A 79 -5.88 -3.23 8.88
CA THR A 79 -5.06 -3.81 9.96
C THR A 79 -5.93 -4.60 10.94
N ALA A 80 -7.06 -4.03 11.38
CA ALA A 80 -7.98 -4.69 12.29
C ALA A 80 -8.62 -5.95 11.67
N SER A 81 -8.91 -5.92 10.36
CA SER A 81 -9.41 -7.09 9.64
C SER A 81 -8.42 -8.26 9.68
N PHE A 82 -7.13 -8.01 9.44
CA PHE A 82 -6.09 -9.05 9.53
C PHE A 82 -5.82 -9.51 10.97
N ASP A 83 -5.85 -8.60 11.94
CA ASP A 83 -5.64 -8.90 13.37
C ASP A 83 -6.77 -9.79 13.93
N GLY A 84 -7.99 -9.68 13.39
CA GLY A 84 -9.14 -10.47 13.78
C GLY A 84 -9.20 -11.89 13.21
N LEU A 85 -8.27 -12.29 12.34
CA LEU A 85 -8.30 -13.59 11.68
C LEU A 85 -7.87 -14.73 12.60
N LYS A 86 -8.64 -15.82 12.59
CA LYS A 86 -8.31 -17.07 13.29
C LYS A 86 -7.58 -18.02 12.35
N LEU A 87 -6.25 -18.06 12.43
CA LEU A 87 -5.38 -18.79 11.50
C LEU A 87 -5.08 -20.24 11.92
N GLY A 88 -5.50 -20.64 13.12
CA GLY A 88 -5.21 -21.96 13.67
C GLY A 88 -3.72 -22.19 13.92
N SER A 89 -3.29 -23.45 13.99
CA SER A 89 -1.91 -23.85 14.34
C SER A 89 -0.97 -23.89 13.11
N ARG A 90 -1.00 -22.86 12.26
CA ARG A 90 -0.17 -22.78 11.04
C ARG A 90 0.85 -21.65 11.17
N PRO A 91 2.12 -21.95 11.53
CA PRO A 91 3.14 -20.93 11.77
C PRO A 91 3.37 -20.03 10.55
N ALA A 92 3.54 -20.61 9.36
CA ALA A 92 3.82 -19.83 8.15
C ALA A 92 2.69 -18.86 7.75
N LEU A 93 1.42 -19.24 7.98
CA LEU A 93 0.27 -18.34 7.78
C LEU A 93 0.22 -17.25 8.85
N THR A 94 0.61 -17.57 10.08
CA THR A 94 0.67 -16.60 11.19
C THR A 94 1.73 -15.55 10.90
N ASP A 95 2.94 -15.97 10.52
CA ASP A 95 4.04 -15.08 10.15
C ASP A 95 3.66 -14.18 8.97
N LEU A 96 2.99 -14.73 7.95
CA LEU A 96 2.49 -13.94 6.81
C LEU A 96 1.50 -12.87 7.26
N ASN A 97 0.52 -13.24 8.08
CA ASN A 97 -0.49 -12.31 8.59
C ASN A 97 0.12 -11.21 9.46
N GLU A 98 1.05 -11.56 10.34
CA GLU A 98 1.81 -10.60 11.15
C GLU A 98 2.64 -9.66 10.27
N GLY A 99 3.23 -10.17 9.19
CA GLY A 99 3.90 -9.36 8.17
C GLY A 99 2.97 -8.32 7.56
N TYR A 100 1.78 -8.73 7.11
CA TYR A 100 0.77 -7.81 6.54
C TYR A 100 0.32 -6.75 7.55
N ILE A 101 0.04 -7.14 8.80
CA ILE A 101 -0.30 -6.22 9.90
C ILE A 101 0.85 -5.23 10.12
N GLY A 102 2.09 -5.72 10.19
CA GLY A 102 3.28 -4.91 10.37
C GLY A 102 3.44 -3.87 9.26
N PHE A 103 3.25 -4.28 8.01
CA PHE A 103 3.32 -3.40 6.85
C PHE A 103 2.22 -2.33 6.85
N LEU A 104 0.97 -2.71 7.12
CA LEU A 104 -0.15 -1.76 7.15
C LEU A 104 0.01 -0.73 8.28
N ARG A 105 0.42 -1.17 9.48
CA ARG A 105 0.75 -0.28 10.60
C ARG A 105 1.91 0.65 10.27
N TRP A 106 2.93 0.14 9.57
CA TRP A 106 4.05 0.94 9.10
C TRP A 106 3.57 2.00 8.09
N ARG A 107 2.76 1.65 7.10
CA ARG A 107 2.20 2.58 6.11
C ARG A 107 1.34 3.66 6.76
N SER A 108 0.46 3.28 7.67
CA SER A 108 -0.42 4.18 8.43
C SER A 108 0.39 5.28 9.16
N LYS A 109 1.60 4.96 9.64
CA LYS A 109 2.49 5.92 10.31
C LYS A 109 3.39 6.71 9.35
N GLU A 110 4.08 6.01 8.46
CA GLU A 110 5.17 6.60 7.67
C GLU A 110 4.69 7.43 6.49
N VAL A 111 3.60 7.04 5.82
CA VAL A 111 3.08 7.80 4.67
C VAL A 111 2.64 9.21 5.08
N PRO A 112 1.84 9.40 6.16
CA PRO A 112 1.52 10.74 6.64
C PRO A 112 2.74 11.52 7.14
N ARG A 113 3.67 10.85 7.83
CA ARG A 113 4.91 11.49 8.29
C ARG A 113 5.70 12.06 7.12
N ALA A 114 5.95 11.25 6.09
CA ALA A 114 6.72 11.64 4.92
C ALA A 114 6.02 12.73 4.10
N ALA A 115 4.71 12.63 3.90
CA ALA A 115 3.94 13.65 3.16
C ALA A 115 3.97 15.02 3.87
N ARG A 116 3.83 15.04 5.20
CA ARG A 116 3.92 16.27 6.00
C ARG A 116 5.33 16.86 5.99
N ALA A 117 6.35 16.02 6.16
CA ALA A 117 7.75 16.45 6.10
C ALA A 117 8.10 17.05 4.73
N ALA A 118 7.63 16.42 3.65
CA ALA A 118 7.77 16.92 2.29
C ALA A 118 7.14 18.32 2.11
N LEU A 119 5.93 18.53 2.64
CA LEU A 119 5.27 19.83 2.57
C LEU A 119 5.97 20.92 3.41
N VAL A 120 6.42 20.59 4.62
CA VAL A 120 7.19 21.52 5.47
C VAL A 120 8.50 21.93 4.78
N THR A 121 9.18 20.95 4.17
CA THR A 121 10.41 21.17 3.41
C THR A 121 10.17 22.08 2.20
N TRP A 122 9.08 21.86 1.46
CA TRP A 122 8.70 22.71 0.33
C TRP A 122 8.51 24.18 0.74
N ARG A 123 7.88 24.43 1.90
CA ARG A 123 7.58 25.78 2.40
C ARG A 123 8.79 26.52 2.96
N SER A 124 9.76 25.79 3.53
CA SER A 124 10.90 26.36 4.25
C SER A 124 12.11 26.70 3.37
N ILE A 125 12.30 25.99 2.26
CA ILE A 125 13.44 26.20 1.36
C ILE A 125 13.14 27.33 0.36
N LYS A 126 14.15 28.07 -0.10
CA LYS A 126 14.04 29.04 -1.21
C LYS A 126 14.54 28.43 -2.52
N GLY A 127 13.92 28.82 -3.63
CA GLY A 127 14.26 28.34 -4.97
C GLY A 127 13.58 27.02 -5.35
N GLU A 128 12.91 27.01 -6.51
CA GLU A 128 12.05 25.90 -6.94
C GLU A 128 12.80 24.57 -7.08
N SER A 129 14.01 24.59 -7.66
CA SER A 129 14.83 23.39 -7.84
C SER A 129 15.26 22.78 -6.50
N ALA A 130 15.70 23.62 -5.56
CA ALA A 130 16.12 23.18 -4.23
C ALA A 130 14.94 22.61 -3.42
N ARG A 131 13.77 23.27 -3.48
CA ARG A 131 12.55 22.77 -2.84
C ARG A 131 12.14 21.41 -3.38
N ARG A 132 12.14 21.21 -4.71
CA ARG A 132 11.78 19.93 -5.33
C ARG A 132 12.71 18.82 -4.88
N LYS A 133 14.03 19.05 -4.96
CA LYS A 133 15.02 18.06 -4.55
C LYS A 133 14.84 17.64 -3.09
N ALA A 134 14.72 18.61 -2.18
CA ALA A 134 14.58 18.30 -0.76
C ALA A 134 13.25 17.61 -0.43
N MET A 135 12.15 17.98 -1.10
CA MET A 135 10.88 17.29 -1.00
C MET A 135 10.97 15.83 -1.52
N GLU A 136 11.68 15.61 -2.62
CA GLU A 136 11.94 14.27 -3.16
C GLU A 136 12.78 13.44 -2.19
N ASP A 137 13.81 14.01 -1.57
CA ASP A 137 14.67 13.34 -0.59
C ASP A 137 13.86 12.85 0.62
N GLU A 138 12.92 13.66 1.12
CA GLU A 138 12.00 13.27 2.21
C GLU A 138 11.12 12.06 1.84
N LEU A 139 10.56 12.05 0.61
CA LEU A 139 9.70 10.97 0.14
C LEU A 139 10.50 9.70 -0.19
N LEU A 140 11.71 9.84 -0.70
CA LEU A 140 12.54 8.73 -1.17
C LEU A 140 12.89 7.75 -0.05
N SER A 141 13.08 8.24 1.17
CA SER A 141 13.33 7.40 2.34
C SER A 141 12.18 6.43 2.62
N ALA A 142 10.93 6.93 2.53
CA ALA A 142 9.74 6.12 2.72
C ALA A 142 9.59 5.09 1.60
N VAL A 143 9.80 5.48 0.33
CA VAL A 143 9.73 4.58 -0.82
C VAL A 143 10.75 3.45 -0.73
N ARG A 144 12.00 3.74 -0.34
CA ARG A 144 13.04 2.71 -0.17
C ARG A 144 12.68 1.72 0.93
N ARG A 145 12.05 2.19 2.00
CA ARG A 145 11.62 1.34 3.11
C ARG A 145 10.40 0.51 2.73
N GLU A 146 9.48 1.05 1.94
CA GLU A 146 8.37 0.31 1.34
C GLU A 146 8.89 -0.84 0.49
N GLY A 147 9.89 -0.60 -0.36
CA GLY A 147 10.50 -1.64 -1.20
C GLY A 147 11.02 -2.82 -0.38
N ARG A 148 11.75 -2.56 0.72
CA ARG A 148 12.24 -3.62 1.61
C ARG A 148 11.12 -4.41 2.27
N TRP A 149 10.08 -3.71 2.75
CA TRP A 149 8.90 -4.38 3.29
C TRP A 149 8.23 -5.30 2.28
N LEU A 150 8.07 -4.86 1.02
CA LEU A 150 7.46 -5.68 -0.03
C LEU A 150 8.32 -6.90 -0.37
N GLU A 151 9.64 -6.77 -0.34
CA GLU A 151 10.56 -7.91 -0.51
C GLU A 151 10.46 -8.91 0.65
N GLU A 152 10.38 -8.44 1.88
CA GLU A 152 10.16 -9.26 3.08
C GLU A 152 8.82 -10.01 3.00
N LEU A 153 7.74 -9.31 2.65
CA LEU A 153 6.41 -9.91 2.45
C LEU A 153 6.41 -10.95 1.34
N ALA A 154 7.07 -10.70 0.21
CA ALA A 154 7.21 -11.69 -0.86
C ALA A 154 8.01 -12.93 -0.42
N GLY A 155 8.88 -12.81 0.57
CA GLY A 155 9.52 -13.94 1.25
C GLY A 155 8.50 -14.77 2.05
N LEU A 156 7.69 -14.10 2.87
CA LEU A 156 6.65 -14.74 3.69
C LEU A 156 5.57 -15.41 2.82
N GLU A 157 5.13 -14.76 1.75
CA GLU A 157 4.15 -15.31 0.79
C GLU A 157 4.66 -16.61 0.18
N ARG A 158 5.92 -16.64 -0.27
CA ARG A 158 6.52 -17.86 -0.83
C ARG A 158 6.62 -18.97 0.21
N SER A 159 6.97 -18.62 1.45
CA SER A 159 7.05 -19.59 2.55
C SER A 159 5.68 -20.18 2.90
N ALA A 160 4.66 -19.34 3.04
CA ALA A 160 3.29 -19.78 3.34
C ALA A 160 2.67 -20.62 2.21
N MET A 161 2.97 -20.28 0.96
CA MET A 161 2.52 -21.07 -0.20
C MET A 161 3.26 -22.41 -0.30
N ALA A 162 4.56 -22.46 0.01
CA ALA A 162 5.32 -23.71 0.04
C ALA A 162 4.81 -24.66 1.14
N ASP A 163 4.57 -24.15 2.35
CA ASP A 163 3.97 -24.91 3.47
C ASP A 163 2.59 -25.46 3.11
N ALA A 164 1.77 -24.69 2.40
CA ALA A 164 0.47 -25.14 1.91
C ALA A 164 0.58 -26.29 0.89
N ILE A 165 1.61 -26.28 0.02
CA ILE A 165 1.87 -27.34 -0.97
C ILE A 165 2.45 -28.59 -0.28
N GLU A 166 3.42 -28.45 0.62
CA GLU A 166 4.01 -29.58 1.34
C GLU A 166 2.96 -30.28 2.22
N GLY A 167 2.05 -29.52 2.85
CA GLY A 167 0.91 -30.07 3.58
C GLY A 167 -0.11 -30.81 2.70
N LEU A 168 -0.13 -30.57 1.39
CA LEU A 168 -0.94 -31.31 0.40
C LEU A 168 -0.20 -32.54 -0.16
N VAL A 169 1.11 -32.46 -0.35
CA VAL A 169 1.95 -33.55 -0.89
C VAL A 169 2.21 -34.67 0.13
N GLY A 170 1.94 -34.43 1.42
CA GLY A 170 1.90 -35.48 2.45
C GLY A 170 0.76 -36.51 2.31
N HIS A 171 -0.03 -36.49 1.23
CA HIS A 171 -1.14 -37.43 1.02
C HIS A 171 -1.32 -38.06 -0.36
N ASP A 172 -0.54 -37.73 -1.39
CA ASP A 172 -0.35 -38.60 -2.56
C ASP A 172 0.67 -38.01 -3.54
N ALA A 173 1.41 -38.90 -4.19
CA ALA A 173 2.54 -38.59 -5.04
C ALA A 173 2.15 -38.03 -6.43
N SER A 174 3.14 -37.37 -7.05
CA SER A 174 3.41 -37.27 -8.51
C SER A 174 2.88 -36.04 -9.27
N ASP A 175 3.83 -35.15 -9.55
CA ASP A 175 4.06 -34.30 -10.74
C ASP A 175 4.15 -32.78 -10.48
N PRO A 176 5.23 -32.10 -10.93
CA PRO A 176 5.41 -30.67 -10.71
C PRO A 176 4.65 -29.85 -11.76
N PRO A 177 3.78 -28.89 -11.37
CA PRO A 177 3.26 -27.92 -12.33
C PRO A 177 4.36 -26.92 -12.72
N GLY A 178 4.46 -26.69 -14.03
CA GLY A 178 5.58 -26.02 -14.69
C GLY A 178 5.88 -24.60 -14.19
N ARG A 179 7.19 -24.30 -14.23
CA ARG A 179 7.91 -23.07 -13.84
C ARG A 179 7.36 -21.73 -14.40
N HIS A 180 6.29 -21.74 -15.19
CA HIS A 180 5.75 -20.56 -15.87
C HIS A 180 4.54 -19.93 -15.19
N ALA A 181 3.83 -20.64 -14.31
CA ALA A 181 2.71 -20.06 -13.54
C ALA A 181 3.17 -19.04 -12.48
N ALA A 182 4.41 -19.18 -11.98
CA ALA A 182 4.99 -18.32 -10.94
C ALA A 182 5.29 -16.88 -11.41
N TRP A 183 5.44 -16.65 -12.72
CA TRP A 183 5.84 -15.33 -13.25
C TRP A 183 4.67 -14.38 -13.50
N LEU A 184 3.45 -14.88 -13.67
CA LEU A 184 2.25 -14.06 -13.93
C LEU A 184 1.63 -13.46 -12.66
N LEU A 185 2.06 -13.89 -11.47
CA LEU A 185 1.54 -13.44 -10.18
C LEU A 185 2.23 -12.17 -9.63
N LEU A 186 3.20 -11.59 -10.34
CA LEU A 186 4.09 -10.57 -9.76
C LEU A 186 3.75 -9.10 -10.05
N PHE A 187 2.85 -8.73 -10.96
CA PHE A 187 2.72 -7.31 -11.34
C PHE A 187 1.35 -6.85 -11.86
N PRO A 188 0.34 -6.63 -10.99
CA PRO A 188 -0.49 -5.43 -11.19
C PRO A 188 -0.92 -4.83 -9.85
N GLY A 189 -0.06 -4.04 -9.21
CA GLY A 189 -0.44 -3.36 -7.96
C GLY A 189 0.69 -2.59 -7.27
N SER A 190 1.91 -2.65 -7.79
CA SER A 190 3.05 -2.05 -7.14
C SER A 190 3.06 -0.52 -7.29
N SER A 191 3.11 0.19 -6.16
CA SER A 191 3.52 1.59 -6.04
C SER A 191 4.84 1.88 -6.75
N VAL A 192 5.69 0.88 -7.01
CA VAL A 192 6.88 0.96 -7.86
C VAL A 192 6.55 1.29 -9.31
N VAL A 193 5.46 0.75 -9.87
CA VAL A 193 5.02 1.10 -11.24
C VAL A 193 4.56 2.55 -11.28
N VAL A 194 3.81 3.01 -10.26
CA VAL A 194 3.41 4.42 -10.16
C VAL A 194 4.62 5.34 -9.95
N ALA A 195 5.59 4.94 -9.14
CA ALA A 195 6.84 5.67 -8.90
C ALA A 195 7.75 5.70 -10.14
N LEU A 196 7.84 4.62 -10.91
CA LEU A 196 8.56 4.56 -12.19
C LEU A 196 7.85 5.38 -13.28
N LEU A 197 6.53 5.37 -13.34
CA LEU A 197 5.76 6.24 -14.24
C LEU A 197 5.94 7.72 -13.86
N LEU A 198 5.99 8.01 -12.56
CA LEU A 198 6.35 9.33 -12.02
C LEU A 198 7.76 9.74 -12.43
N TRP A 199 8.73 8.85 -12.26
CA TRP A 199 10.12 9.05 -12.66
C TRP A 199 10.24 9.34 -14.17
N CYS A 200 9.60 8.52 -15.01
CA CYS A 200 9.58 8.69 -16.46
C CYS A 200 8.88 10.00 -16.89
N PHE A 201 7.77 10.37 -16.25
CA PHE A 201 7.03 11.59 -16.59
C PHE A 201 7.81 12.86 -16.19
N LEU A 202 8.49 12.83 -15.04
CA LEU A 202 9.33 13.93 -14.58
C LEU A 202 10.62 14.09 -15.41
N GLN A 203 11.22 12.99 -15.88
CA GLN A 203 12.34 13.05 -16.81
C GLN A 203 11.95 13.58 -18.20
N LYS A 204 10.75 13.26 -18.70
CA LYS A 204 10.28 13.75 -20.01
C LYS A 204 10.15 15.28 -20.05
N ARG A 205 9.81 15.94 -18.93
CA ARG A 205 9.83 17.40 -18.81
C ARG A 205 11.23 18.02 -18.88
N ARG A 206 12.29 17.28 -18.52
CA ARG A 206 13.68 17.76 -18.68
C ARG A 206 14.18 17.69 -20.12
N ARG A 207 13.62 16.81 -20.95
CA ARG A 207 13.98 16.70 -22.39
C ARG A 207 13.19 17.65 -23.30
N GLY A 208 12.04 18.16 -22.86
CA GLY A 208 11.22 19.10 -23.64
C GLY A 208 11.63 20.58 -23.58
N SER A 209 12.61 20.97 -22.77
CA SER A 209 13.09 22.36 -22.68
C SER A 209 14.52 22.56 -23.22
N ARG A 210 14.98 21.67 -24.10
CA ARG A 210 16.21 21.85 -24.89
C ARG A 210 15.98 21.55 -26.37
N VAL A 211 14.99 22.21 -26.97
CA VAL A 211 14.91 22.59 -28.40
C VAL A 211 14.02 23.84 -28.34
N GLY A 212 14.50 25.03 -28.66
CA GLY A 212 14.83 25.41 -30.03
C GLY A 212 13.53 25.80 -30.71
#